data_AF-A0A6A2FH35-F1
#
_entry.id   AF-A0A6A2FH35-F1
#
_cell.length_a   1.000
_cell.length_b   1.000
_cell.length_c   1.000
_cell.angle_alpha   90.00
_cell.angle_beta   90.00
_cell.angle_gamma   90.00
#
_symmetry.space_group_name_H-M   'P 1'
#
loop_
_entity.id
_entity.type
_entity.pdbx_description
1 polymer ?
#
loop_
_entity_poly.entity_id
_entity_poly.type
_entity_poly.pdbx_seq_one_letter_code
_entity_poly.pdbx_strand_id
1 'polypeptide(L)'
;MKNNYKTNGRLLDLISGLKEQSRNKQVPLWRDIAIRLERPTREATEVNLSRINRYTKEKDLILVPGKVLGAGELNHQLTVAAVSFSEGARNKIIEAGGSCLSIEELMNKNPEGSRVRIIG
;
A
#
# COMPACT_ATOMS: atom_id res chain seq x y z
N MET A 1 12.84 0.20 24.01
CA MET A 1 11.60 0.75 23.41
C MET A 1 11.84 0.89 21.92
N LYS A 2 10.96 0.35 21.04
CA LYS A 2 11.06 0.65 19.61
C LYS A 2 10.79 2.16 19.46
N ASN A 3 11.79 2.92 19.03
CA ASN A 3 11.67 4.36 18.86
C ASN A 3 10.54 4.65 17.86
N ASN A 4 9.51 5.35 18.33
CA ASN A 4 8.39 5.76 17.50
C ASN A 4 8.79 7.04 16.77
N TYR A 5 9.39 6.90 15.58
CA TYR A 5 9.89 8.04 14.79
C TYR A 5 8.77 8.85 14.11
N LYS A 6 7.51 8.44 14.26
CA LYS A 6 6.36 9.04 13.56
C LYS A 6 5.53 9.87 14.53
N THR A 7 5.33 11.14 14.18
CA THR A 7 4.47 12.07 14.93
C THR A 7 3.03 12.08 14.40
N ASN A 8 2.78 11.52 13.21
CA ASN A 8 1.47 11.54 12.57
C ASN A 8 0.51 10.51 13.19
N GLY A 9 -0.50 10.99 13.93
CA GLY A 9 -1.50 10.15 14.61
C GLY A 9 -2.20 9.16 13.67
N ARG A 10 -2.63 9.59 12.49
CA ARG A 10 -3.32 8.69 11.52
C ARG A 10 -2.45 7.52 11.09
N LEU A 11 -1.15 7.74 10.92
CA LEU A 11 -0.23 6.67 10.54
C LEU A 11 0.01 5.71 11.71
N LEU A 12 0.06 6.22 12.95
CA LEU A 12 0.17 5.39 14.15
C LEU A 12 -1.07 4.52 14.36
N ASP A 13 -2.26 5.08 14.11
CA ASP A 13 -3.53 4.36 14.18
C ASP A 13 -3.57 3.26 13.12
N LEU A 14 -3.18 3.57 11.88
CA LEU A 14 -3.06 2.59 10.80
C LEU A 14 -2.10 1.44 11.16
N ILE A 15 -0.91 1.75 11.69
CA ILE A 15 0.07 0.74 12.12
C ILE A 15 -0.52 -0.15 13.22
N SER A 16 -1.25 0.45 14.16
CA SER A 16 -1.88 -0.28 15.27
C SER A 16 -3.00 -1.20 14.76
N GLY A 17 -3.87 -0.70 13.88
CA GLY A 17 -4.92 -1.48 13.24
C GLY A 17 -4.38 -2.63 12.38
N LEU A 18 -3.30 -2.42 11.64
CA LEU A 18 -2.63 -3.47 10.87
C LEU A 18 -2.10 -4.61 11.78
N LYS A 19 -1.49 -4.26 12.91
CA LYS A 19 -0.99 -5.25 13.88
C LYS A 19 -2.12 -6.02 14.54
N GLU A 20 -3.21 -5.33 14.88
CA GLU A 20 -4.40 -5.94 15.46
C GLU A 20 -5.06 -6.92 14.48
N GLN A 21 -5.25 -6.50 13.23
CA GLN A 21 -5.80 -7.37 12.19
C GLN A 21 -4.92 -8.58 11.94
N SER A 22 -3.59 -8.41 11.93
CA SER A 22 -2.65 -9.52 11.84
C SER A 22 -2.80 -10.52 12.98
N ARG A 23 -3.00 -10.05 14.21
CA ARG A 23 -3.21 -10.92 15.39
C ARG A 23 -4.54 -11.64 15.33
N ASN A 24 -5.61 -10.92 14.98
CA ASN A 24 -6.97 -11.45 14.95
C ASN A 24 -7.18 -12.46 13.83
N LYS A 25 -6.64 -12.19 12.64
CA LYS A 25 -6.79 -13.04 11.44
C LYS A 25 -5.61 -13.99 11.23
N GLN A 26 -4.57 -13.91 12.05
CA GLN A 26 -3.32 -14.68 11.92
C GLN A 26 -2.65 -14.55 10.54
N VAL A 27 -2.82 -13.39 9.89
CA VAL A 27 -2.24 -13.12 8.57
C VAL A 27 -0.91 -12.37 8.76
N PRO A 28 0.25 -12.95 8.40
CA PRO A 28 1.55 -12.31 8.58
C PRO A 28 1.77 -11.09 7.69
N LEU A 29 1.03 -10.99 6.58
CA LEU A 29 1.08 -9.87 5.63
C LEU A 29 0.93 -8.51 6.33
N TRP A 30 -0.12 -8.35 7.14
CA TRP A 30 -0.43 -7.08 7.79
C TRP A 30 0.64 -6.65 8.81
N ARG A 31 1.25 -7.63 9.48
CA ARG A 31 2.37 -7.38 10.39
C ARG A 31 3.62 -6.93 9.63
N ASP A 32 3.93 -7.53 8.48
CA ASP A 32 5.05 -7.09 7.65
C ASP A 32 4.87 -5.64 7.18
N ILE A 33 3.66 -5.29 6.71
CA ILE A 33 3.34 -3.93 6.29
C ILE A 33 3.44 -2.94 7.44
N ALA A 34 2.93 -3.29 8.63
CA ALA A 34 3.07 -2.46 9.81
C ALA A 34 4.55 -2.20 10.16
N ILE A 35 5.41 -3.21 10.10
CA ILE A 35 6.86 -3.08 10.36
C ILE A 35 7.53 -2.18 9.33
N ARG A 36 7.14 -2.26 8.06
CA ARG A 36 7.66 -1.37 7.01
C ARG A 36 7.24 0.08 7.22
N LEU A 37 6.01 0.32 7.67
CA LEU A 37 5.49 1.66 7.99
C LEU A 37 6.12 2.27 9.25
N GLU A 38 6.57 1.43 10.19
CA GLU A 38 7.31 1.87 11.38
C GLU A 38 8.70 2.46 11.05
N ARG A 39 9.24 2.20 9.85
CA ARG A 39 10.58 2.69 9.47
C ARG A 39 10.64 4.22 9.45
N PRO A 40 11.82 4.82 9.70
CA PRO A 40 12.02 6.27 9.61
C PRO A 40 11.49 6.85 8.30
N THR A 41 10.97 8.08 8.32
CA THR A 41 10.35 8.70 7.13
C THR A 41 11.29 8.83 5.93
N ARG A 42 12.61 8.98 6.18
CA ARG A 42 13.64 8.96 5.13
C ARG A 42 13.76 7.62 4.39
N GLU A 43 13.28 6.52 4.99
CA GLU A 43 13.24 5.18 4.40
C GLU A 43 11.82 4.81 3.93
N ALA A 44 10.89 5.77 3.95
CA ALA A 44 9.54 5.53 3.46
C ALA A 44 9.60 5.15 1.97
N THR A 45 8.85 4.11 1.64
CA THR A 45 8.81 3.60 0.28
C THR A 45 8.08 4.56 -0.64
N GLU A 46 8.71 4.91 -1.76
CA GLU A 46 8.09 5.66 -2.85
C GLU A 46 8.15 4.83 -4.13
N VAL A 47 6.99 4.59 -4.74
CA VAL A 47 6.88 3.73 -5.92
C VAL A 47 6.28 4.50 -7.08
N ASN A 48 6.98 4.51 -8.21
CA ASN A 48 6.49 5.08 -9.46
C ASN A 48 5.59 4.10 -10.22
N LEU A 49 4.62 4.62 -10.98
CA LEU A 49 3.75 3.82 -11.85
C LEU A 49 4.55 2.96 -12.84
N SER A 50 5.66 3.45 -13.39
CA SER A 50 6.53 2.66 -14.27
C SER A 50 7.04 1.37 -13.62
N ARG A 51 7.35 1.41 -12.32
CA ARG A 51 7.77 0.22 -11.55
C ARG A 51 6.61 -0.73 -11.33
N ILE A 52 5.42 -0.20 -11.03
CA ILE A 52 4.20 -1.01 -10.90
C ILE A 52 3.92 -1.71 -12.24
N ASN A 53 3.84 -0.97 -13.33
CA ASN A 53 3.54 -1.49 -14.67
C ASN A 53 4.49 -2.63 -15.10
N ARG A 54 5.78 -2.53 -14.76
CA ARG A 54 6.78 -3.57 -15.11
C ARG A 54 6.58 -4.89 -14.36
N TYR A 55 6.08 -4.87 -13.12
CA TYR A 55 6.05 -6.03 -12.22
C TYR A 55 4.66 -6.58 -11.95
N THR A 56 3.64 -6.03 -12.61
CA THR A 56 2.24 -6.40 -12.39
C THR A 56 1.60 -6.82 -13.70
N LYS A 57 0.53 -7.60 -13.56
CA LYS A 57 -0.33 -8.05 -14.65
C LYS A 57 -1.73 -7.49 -14.46
N GLU A 58 -2.55 -7.66 -15.49
CA GLU A 58 -3.96 -7.27 -15.45
C GLU A 58 -4.69 -7.95 -14.27
N LYS A 59 -5.52 -7.17 -13.57
CA LYS A 59 -6.32 -7.58 -12.40
C LYS A 59 -5.50 -7.99 -11.17
N ASP A 60 -4.21 -7.66 -11.13
CA ASP A 60 -3.41 -7.82 -9.91
C ASP A 60 -3.86 -6.86 -8.80
N LEU A 61 -3.72 -7.32 -7.56
CA LEU A 61 -3.95 -6.52 -6.37
C LEU A 61 -2.61 -6.21 -5.68
N ILE A 62 -2.28 -4.92 -5.67
CA ILE A 62 -0.97 -4.42 -5.26
C ILE A 62 -1.10 -3.67 -3.95
N LEU A 63 -0.17 -3.93 -3.03
CA LEU A 63 -0.06 -3.22 -1.77
C LEU A 63 1.30 -2.51 -1.69
N VAL A 64 1.27 -1.18 -1.56
CA VAL A 64 2.45 -0.34 -1.42
C VAL A 64 2.50 0.20 0.01
N PRO A 65 3.50 -0.14 0.83
CA PRO A 65 3.67 0.34 2.19
C PRO A 65 4.26 1.77 2.21
N GLY A 66 3.68 2.67 1.42
CA GLY A 66 4.21 4.01 1.21
C GLY A 66 3.42 4.83 0.19
N LYS A 67 4.10 5.77 -0.47
CA LYS A 67 3.50 6.70 -1.43
C LYS A 67 3.66 6.20 -2.86
N VAL A 68 2.59 6.32 -3.65
CA VAL A 68 2.62 6.05 -5.09
C VAL A 68 2.72 7.36 -5.85
N LEU A 69 3.67 7.42 -6.78
CA LEU A 69 4.01 8.59 -7.58
C LEU A 69 3.66 8.37 -9.05
N GLY A 70 3.23 9.44 -9.73
CA GLY A 70 2.65 9.39 -11.08
C GLY A 70 3.64 9.33 -12.24
N ALA A 71 4.92 9.00 -12.01
CA ALA A 71 5.90 8.93 -13.08
C ALA A 71 5.79 7.60 -13.87
N GLY A 72 5.72 7.71 -15.19
CA GLY A 72 5.52 6.58 -16.11
C GLY A 72 4.07 6.37 -16.54
N GLU A 73 3.83 5.27 -17.24
CA GLU A 73 2.54 4.86 -17.78
C GLU A 73 2.08 3.55 -17.17
N LEU A 74 0.77 3.33 -17.16
CA LEU A 74 0.12 2.12 -16.70
C LEU A 74 -0.75 1.59 -17.84
N ASN A 75 -0.43 0.40 -18.35
CA ASN A 75 -1.00 -0.10 -19.60
C ASN A 75 -2.09 -1.16 -19.38
N HIS A 76 -2.36 -1.52 -18.12
CA HIS A 76 -3.33 -2.54 -17.77
C HIS A 76 -4.09 -2.15 -16.50
N GLN A 77 -5.31 -2.66 -16.41
CA GLN A 77 -6.18 -2.47 -15.27
C GLN A 77 -5.64 -3.23 -14.05
N LEU A 78 -5.48 -2.54 -12.92
CA LEU A 78 -5.09 -3.16 -11.65
C LEU A 78 -5.68 -2.41 -10.44
N THR A 79 -5.61 -3.04 -9.27
CA THR A 79 -6.03 -2.42 -8.01
C THR A 79 -4.80 -2.11 -7.17
N VAL A 80 -4.57 -0.84 -6.82
CA VAL A 80 -3.46 -0.42 -5.94
C VAL A 80 -4.01 0.04 -4.60
N ALA A 81 -3.51 -0.55 -3.52
CA ALA A 81 -3.68 -0.07 -2.16
C ALA A 81 -2.38 0.58 -1.68
N ALA A 82 -2.44 1.81 -1.17
CA ALA A 82 -1.26 2.51 -0.65
C ALA A 82 -1.62 3.43 0.53
N VAL A 83 -0.58 3.94 1.22
CA VAL A 83 -0.77 4.96 2.28
C VAL A 83 -1.24 6.27 1.67
N SER A 84 -0.66 6.64 0.53
CA SER A 84 -1.02 7.86 -0.18
C SER A 84 -0.69 7.75 -1.67
N PHE A 85 -1.40 8.54 -2.48
CA PHE A 85 -1.21 8.64 -3.91
C PHE A 85 -0.93 10.10 -4.26
N SER A 86 0.00 10.36 -5.18
CA SER A 86 0.05 11.66 -5.85
C SER A 86 -1.17 11.81 -6.76
N GLU A 87 -1.64 13.04 -6.95
CA GLU A 87 -2.79 13.33 -7.81
C GLU A 87 -2.62 12.74 -9.22
N GLY A 88 -1.47 12.99 -9.86
CA GLY A 88 -1.16 12.42 -11.17
C GLY A 88 -1.06 10.88 -11.19
N ALA A 89 -0.81 10.23 -10.04
CA ALA A 89 -0.84 8.77 -9.98
C ALA A 89 -2.27 8.26 -9.96
N ARG A 90 -3.13 8.89 -9.14
CA ARG A 90 -4.54 8.57 -9.02
C ARG A 90 -5.24 8.70 -10.37
N ASN A 91 -5.01 9.80 -11.08
CA ASN A 91 -5.62 10.05 -12.39
C ASN A 91 -5.23 8.97 -13.40
N LYS A 92 -3.93 8.67 -13.54
CA LYS A 92 -3.45 7.62 -14.45
C LYS A 92 -3.97 6.22 -14.12
N ILE A 93 -4.11 5.89 -12.84
CA ILE A 93 -4.68 4.60 -12.42
C ILE A 93 -6.15 4.53 -12.82
N ILE A 94 -6.92 5.61 -12.62
CA ILE A 94 -8.33 5.68 -13.01
C ILE A 94 -8.48 5.65 -14.54
N GLU A 95 -7.64 6.37 -15.28
CA GLU A 95 -7.60 6.38 -16.74
C GLU A 95 -7.31 4.99 -17.33
N ALA A 96 -6.43 4.22 -16.69
CA ALA A 96 -6.16 2.82 -17.04
C ALA A 96 -7.30 1.85 -16.64
N GLY A 97 -8.42 2.36 -16.12
CA GLY A 97 -9.56 1.57 -15.63
C GLY A 97 -9.32 0.89 -14.29
N GLY A 98 -8.21 1.20 -13.61
CA GLY A 98 -7.83 0.64 -12.32
C GLY A 98 -8.58 1.23 -11.13
N SER A 99 -8.27 0.73 -9.94
CA SER A 99 -8.85 1.21 -8.68
C SER A 99 -7.76 1.58 -7.68
N CYS A 100 -7.89 2.76 -7.09
CA CYS A 100 -7.05 3.20 -5.97
C CYS A 100 -7.81 2.93 -4.66
N LEU A 101 -7.19 2.20 -3.74
CA LEU A 101 -7.72 1.92 -2.41
C LEU A 101 -6.77 2.43 -1.33
N SER A 102 -7.31 2.72 -0.15
CA SER A 102 -6.48 2.85 1.04
C SER A 102 -6.11 1.47 1.59
N ILE A 103 -5.06 1.40 2.40
CA ILE A 103 -4.69 0.15 3.10
C ILE A 103 -5.85 -0.31 4.01
N GLU A 104 -6.57 0.61 4.62
CA GLU A 104 -7.73 0.32 5.49
C GLU A 104 -8.88 -0.31 4.69
N GLU A 105 -9.19 0.25 3.52
CA GLU A 105 -10.20 -0.31 2.62
C GLU A 105 -9.82 -1.72 2.16
N LEU A 106 -8.52 -1.94 1.86
CA LEU A 106 -8.04 -3.27 1.49
C LEU A 106 -8.19 -4.26 2.66
N MET A 107 -7.86 -3.84 3.88
CA MET A 107 -8.01 -4.67 5.07
C MET A 107 -9.47 -5.10 5.30
N ASN A 108 -10.41 -4.19 5.03
CA ASN A 108 -11.84 -4.46 5.16
C ASN A 108 -12.38 -5.36 4.04
N LYS A 109 -11.94 -5.13 2.79
CA LYS A 109 -12.37 -5.92 1.63
C LYS A 109 -11.75 -7.31 1.58
N ASN A 110 -10.48 -7.44 1.93
CA ASN A 110 -9.72 -8.69 1.87
C ASN A 110 -8.94 -8.91 3.18
N PRO A 111 -9.61 -9.25 4.29
CA PRO A 111 -8.96 -9.42 5.60
C PRO A 111 -7.92 -10.54 5.61
N GLU A 112 -8.06 -11.53 4.72
CA GLU A 112 -7.14 -12.67 4.59
C GLU A 112 -5.84 -12.33 3.86
N GLY A 113 -5.79 -11.21 3.13
CA GLY A 113 -4.60 -10.82 2.38
C GLY A 113 -4.22 -11.79 1.26
N SER A 114 -5.19 -12.56 0.75
CA SER A 114 -4.96 -13.53 -0.31
C SER A 114 -4.71 -12.82 -1.66
N ARG A 115 -3.76 -13.35 -2.44
CA ARG A 115 -3.35 -12.82 -3.77
C ARG A 115 -2.87 -11.36 -3.77
N VAL A 116 -2.43 -10.84 -2.62
CA VAL A 116 -1.84 -9.50 -2.51
C VAL A 116 -0.36 -9.55 -2.87
N ARG A 117 0.08 -8.68 -3.77
CA ARG A 117 1.50 -8.49 -4.10
C ARG A 117 2.02 -7.21 -3.47
N ILE A 118 3.05 -7.33 -2.64
CA ILE A 118 3.70 -6.17 -2.01
C ILE A 118 4.73 -5.58 -2.98
N ILE A 119 4.68 -4.28 -3.22
CA ILE A 119 5.70 -3.55 -3.98
C ILE A 119 6.28 -2.46 -3.10
N GLY A 120 7.60 -2.48 -2.93
CA GLY A 120 8.38 -1.43 -2.27
C GLY A 120 9.84 -1.44 -2.71
#